data_AF-I1BM15-F1
#
_entry.id   AF-I1BM15-F1
#
_cell.length_a   1.000
_cell.length_b   1.000
_cell.length_c   1.000
_cell.angle_alpha   90.00
_cell.angle_beta   90.00
_cell.angle_gamma   90.00
#
_symmetry.space_group_name_H-M   'P 1'
#
loop_
_entity.id
_entity.type
_entity.pdbx_description
1 polymer ?
#
loop_
_entity_poly.entity_id
_entity_poly.type
_entity_poly.pdbx_seq_one_letter_code
_entity_poly.pdbx_strand_id
1 'polypeptide(L)'
;MSFINISTANYTNPAGIHRQRPVTSPNSPIVIVDSDDEVEEMHLETEQTSDLDVAVISINNDDNEELLEIEAFEVDDEAHNSNLLPDNWSRGQNVPIMATRTFFLTFGTEEACMQFFINNGIYYGSNTVYRCNGDEGSVMYLEQTGSVPRWRCNGIIVNQETGEKCCNGRQVAVRNASFFSNRSLPAYDALSILYFWSLKVRRMTISTMVGCSPKAVRETLKDWYQVLQEDLQQNDCKIGGYDVDGNPIVVEIDESKFGKRKYHRGHRVEGVWVVGGVEKTPERKCFLVVVNNRNTETMDTIIRNYVADGSIVHTDCWRAYENMVNLGMNLVHRTVNHSVTFRDGDVHTNTIEGTWNGIKINVTPALRTKKMVPWLLIEFIWRRKHHNDIFGGIIDCLKNVSFDRAQRNPAWLTELAAE
;
A
#
# COMPACT_ATOMS: atom_id res chain seq x y z
N MET A 1 9.65 3.73 35.97
CA MET A 1 9.01 4.71 35.08
C MET A 1 10.08 5.24 34.14
N SER A 2 10.12 4.71 32.93
CA SER A 2 11.12 5.06 31.91
C SER A 2 10.40 5.00 30.57
N PHE A 3 10.10 6.18 30.04
CA PHE A 3 9.39 6.38 28.79
C PHE A 3 10.34 6.17 27.61
N ILE A 4 9.87 5.44 26.60
CA ILE A 4 10.55 5.17 25.34
C ILE A 4 10.40 6.43 24.46
N ASN A 5 11.52 7.01 24.06
CA ASN A 5 11.61 8.14 23.13
C ASN A 5 11.17 7.71 21.72
N ILE A 6 10.20 8.41 21.14
CA ILE A 6 9.86 8.32 19.72
C ILE A 6 10.75 9.31 18.96
N SER A 7 11.59 8.77 18.07
CA SER A 7 12.50 9.53 17.20
C SER A 7 11.71 10.40 16.22
N THR A 8 12.00 11.71 16.21
CA THR A 8 11.67 12.62 15.10
C THR A 8 12.66 12.39 13.96
N ALA A 9 12.21 11.75 12.88
CA ALA A 9 13.02 11.54 11.68
C ALA A 9 13.17 12.85 10.88
N ASN A 10 14.33 13.50 10.99
CA ASN A 10 14.78 14.48 10.00
C ASN A 10 15.32 13.72 8.80
N TYR A 11 14.50 13.56 7.75
CA TYR A 11 14.93 12.98 6.49
C TYR A 11 15.70 14.00 5.65
N THR A 12 16.99 13.78 5.48
CA THR A 12 17.77 14.29 4.35
C THR A 12 17.61 13.32 3.18
N ASN A 13 17.00 13.78 2.09
CA ASN A 13 16.98 13.06 0.80
C ASN A 13 18.44 12.92 0.30
N PRO A 14 18.83 11.80 -0.37
CA PRO A 14 20.14 11.63 -1.00
C PRO A 14 20.55 12.76 -1.97
N ALA A 15 19.64 13.67 -2.33
CA ALA A 15 19.92 14.89 -3.08
C ALA A 15 20.44 16.09 -2.25
N GLY A 16 20.58 16.04 -0.92
CA GLY A 16 21.17 17.12 -0.10
C GLY A 16 20.25 18.32 0.22
N ILE A 17 18.92 18.16 0.13
CA ILE A 17 17.95 19.27 0.24
C ILE A 17 17.48 19.45 1.69
N HIS A 18 17.70 20.64 2.27
CA HIS A 18 17.17 21.03 3.58
C HIS A 18 15.85 21.81 3.46
N ARG A 19 14.80 21.33 4.15
CA ARG A 19 13.57 22.08 4.44
C ARG A 19 13.73 22.86 5.73
N GLN A 20 13.16 24.06 5.81
CA GLN A 20 12.78 24.68 7.08
C GLN A 20 11.26 24.83 7.14
N ARG A 21 10.64 24.23 8.16
CA ARG A 21 9.38 24.70 8.75
C ARG A 21 9.72 25.38 10.09
N PRO A 22 8.88 26.30 10.61
CA PRO A 22 9.21 27.11 11.78
C PRO A 22 9.62 26.25 13.00
N VAL A 23 10.66 26.70 13.69
CA VAL A 23 11.36 26.00 14.79
C VAL A 23 10.74 26.34 16.15
N THR A 24 10.59 25.32 17.00
CA THR A 24 10.80 25.44 18.45
C THR A 24 11.78 24.36 18.88
N SER A 25 13.00 24.74 19.26
CA SER A 25 14.10 23.88 19.74
C SER A 25 14.28 24.07 21.26
N PRO A 26 15.33 23.58 21.98
CA PRO A 26 16.50 22.75 21.58
C PRO A 26 16.89 21.65 22.64
N ASN A 27 17.83 20.70 22.46
CA ASN A 27 19.30 20.87 22.36
C ASN A 27 20.09 19.53 22.18
N SER A 28 21.08 19.55 21.27
CA SER A 28 22.44 18.92 21.30
C SER A 28 22.67 17.39 21.06
N PRO A 29 23.93 16.93 20.81
CA PRO A 29 24.65 16.88 19.52
C PRO A 29 25.05 15.45 19.07
N ILE A 30 25.47 15.27 17.80
CA ILE A 30 25.90 13.97 17.19
C ILE A 30 27.40 13.99 16.86
N VAL A 31 28.08 12.85 17.06
CA VAL A 31 29.47 12.55 16.62
C VAL A 31 29.43 11.45 15.54
N ILE A 32 30.24 11.60 14.49
CA ILE A 32 30.40 10.66 13.37
C ILE A 32 31.76 9.95 13.49
N VAL A 33 31.80 8.65 13.18
CA VAL A 33 33.04 7.89 12.91
C VAL A 33 32.80 6.99 11.68
N ASP A 34 33.75 6.99 10.75
CA ASP A 34 33.75 6.31 9.44
C ASP A 34 34.71 5.09 9.40
N SER A 35 34.57 4.29 8.33
CA SER A 35 35.50 3.31 7.71
C SER A 35 35.57 1.88 8.32
N ASP A 36 35.72 0.74 7.60
CA ASP A 36 36.38 0.42 6.32
C ASP A 36 35.79 -0.84 5.59
N ASP A 37 36.20 -1.02 4.33
CA ASP A 37 35.96 -2.07 3.32
C ASP A 37 36.48 -3.50 3.64
N GLU A 38 35.95 -4.53 2.93
CA GLU A 38 36.75 -5.55 2.20
C GLU A 38 35.90 -6.49 1.29
N VAL A 39 36.54 -7.02 0.24
CA VAL A 39 36.01 -7.75 -0.93
C VAL A 39 36.57 -9.19 -0.94
N GLU A 40 35.78 -10.21 -1.32
CA GLU A 40 36.30 -11.56 -1.66
C GLU A 40 35.75 -12.11 -3.00
N GLU A 41 36.68 -12.60 -3.85
CA GLU A 41 36.49 -13.38 -5.09
C GLU A 41 36.86 -14.87 -4.85
N MET A 42 36.23 -15.81 -5.58
CA MET A 42 36.76 -17.13 -6.08
C MET A 42 35.58 -18.08 -6.39
N HIS A 43 35.58 -19.08 -7.29
CA HIS A 43 36.36 -19.51 -8.46
C HIS A 43 35.46 -20.55 -9.20
N LEU A 44 35.61 -20.71 -10.51
CA LEU A 44 34.90 -21.69 -11.36
C LEU A 44 35.76 -22.93 -11.59
N GLU A 45 35.20 -24.13 -11.44
CA GLU A 45 35.79 -25.38 -11.95
C GLU A 45 34.79 -26.13 -12.84
N THR A 46 35.30 -26.60 -13.98
CA THR A 46 34.60 -27.35 -15.02
C THR A 46 35.16 -28.76 -15.10
N GLU A 47 34.30 -29.78 -15.20
CA GLU A 47 34.68 -31.10 -15.72
C GLU A 47 33.68 -31.59 -16.77
N GLN A 48 34.22 -32.02 -17.90
CA GLN A 48 33.55 -32.72 -19.00
C GLN A 48 33.77 -34.22 -18.85
N THR A 49 32.75 -35.05 -19.07
CA THR A 49 32.89 -36.34 -19.79
C THR A 49 31.60 -36.70 -20.55
N SER A 50 31.80 -37.21 -21.76
CA SER A 50 30.89 -37.65 -22.82
C SER A 50 30.07 -38.92 -22.46
N ASP A 51 28.99 -39.39 -23.12
CA ASP A 51 28.61 -39.45 -24.55
C ASP A 51 27.08 -39.73 -24.73
N LEU A 52 26.49 -39.12 -25.79
CA LEU A 52 25.40 -39.57 -26.73
C LEU A 52 24.02 -40.02 -26.15
N ASP A 53 22.83 -39.67 -26.64
CA ASP A 53 22.32 -38.85 -27.76
C ASP A 53 20.79 -38.79 -27.59
N VAL A 54 20.17 -37.62 -27.36
CA VAL A 54 18.84 -37.19 -27.88
C VAL A 54 18.76 -35.68 -27.67
N ALA A 55 18.82 -34.90 -28.75
CA ALA A 55 18.66 -33.45 -28.69
C ALA A 55 17.21 -33.07 -28.34
N VAL A 56 16.93 -32.90 -27.06
CA VAL A 56 15.83 -32.05 -26.57
C VAL A 56 16.45 -30.70 -26.28
N ILE A 57 16.13 -29.69 -27.10
CA ILE A 57 16.49 -28.31 -26.80
C ILE A 57 15.69 -27.90 -25.55
N SER A 58 16.31 -28.07 -24.38
CA SER A 58 15.85 -27.50 -23.12
C SER A 58 16.13 -26.01 -23.16
N ILE A 59 15.15 -25.22 -23.60
CA ILE A 59 15.11 -23.82 -23.21
C ILE A 59 14.73 -23.84 -21.72
N ASN A 60 15.67 -23.49 -20.86
CA ASN A 60 15.38 -23.15 -19.46
C ASN A 60 14.51 -21.90 -19.45
N ASN A 61 13.20 -22.09 -19.60
CA ASN A 61 12.18 -21.08 -19.38
C ASN A 61 11.75 -21.16 -17.91
N ASP A 62 12.49 -20.49 -17.04
CA ASP A 62 12.04 -20.16 -15.67
C ASP A 62 10.92 -19.09 -15.67
N ASP A 63 10.39 -18.73 -16.84
CA ASP A 63 9.32 -17.75 -17.02
C ASP A 63 7.96 -18.36 -17.44
N ASN A 64 7.72 -19.65 -17.18
CA ASN A 64 6.41 -20.28 -17.42
C ASN A 64 5.48 -20.16 -16.21
N GLU A 65 4.99 -18.94 -15.95
CA GLU A 65 3.85 -18.69 -15.06
C GLU A 65 2.71 -17.96 -15.79
N GLU A 66 2.53 -18.26 -17.08
CA GLU A 66 1.45 -17.74 -17.91
C GLU A 66 0.92 -18.86 -18.79
N LEU A 67 -0.18 -19.51 -18.38
CA LEU A 67 -1.14 -20.19 -19.26
C LEU A 67 -2.40 -20.58 -18.45
N LEU A 68 -3.56 -20.14 -18.98
CA LEU A 68 -4.95 -20.55 -18.64
C LEU A 68 -5.50 -19.90 -17.33
N GLU A 69 -6.68 -19.26 -17.26
CA GLU A 69 -8.00 -19.58 -17.85
C GLU A 69 -8.91 -18.34 -18.08
N ILE A 70 -9.81 -18.52 -19.04
CA ILE A 70 -10.91 -17.65 -19.51
C ILE A 70 -12.22 -18.00 -18.75
N GLU A 71 -13.24 -17.15 -18.88
CA GLU A 71 -14.64 -17.20 -18.37
C GLU A 71 -14.85 -16.35 -17.11
N ALA A 72 -15.90 -15.55 -16.95
CA ALA A 72 -16.97 -15.03 -17.82
C ALA A 72 -17.58 -13.83 -17.07
N PHE A 73 -18.14 -12.85 -17.77
CA PHE A 73 -19.29 -12.11 -17.25
C PHE A 73 -20.09 -11.54 -18.42
N GLU A 74 -21.23 -12.16 -18.67
CA GLU A 74 -22.30 -11.61 -19.49
C GLU A 74 -22.87 -10.37 -18.78
N VAL A 75 -23.08 -9.30 -19.53
CA VAL A 75 -23.71 -8.07 -19.06
C VAL A 75 -25.14 -8.09 -19.59
N ASP A 76 -26.12 -8.09 -18.69
CA ASP A 76 -27.48 -7.69 -19.04
C ASP A 76 -27.51 -6.16 -19.16
N ASP A 77 -27.77 -5.70 -20.38
CA ASP A 77 -28.11 -4.32 -20.72
C ASP A 77 -29.52 -4.01 -20.21
N GLU A 78 -29.68 -2.91 -19.46
CA GLU A 78 -30.75 -1.91 -19.66
C GLU A 78 -30.65 -0.79 -18.63
N ALA A 79 -30.28 0.42 -19.06
CA ALA A 79 -31.01 1.66 -18.73
C ALA A 79 -30.39 2.86 -19.47
N HIS A 80 -31.22 3.46 -20.32
CA HIS A 80 -30.91 4.64 -21.11
C HIS A 80 -30.83 5.94 -20.28
N ASN A 81 -29.75 6.69 -20.53
CA ASN A 81 -29.69 8.10 -20.94
C ASN A 81 -30.46 9.19 -20.15
N SER A 82 -29.73 10.16 -19.60
CA SER A 82 -29.83 11.57 -20.06
C SER A 82 -28.77 12.47 -19.41
N ASN A 83 -28.26 13.41 -20.22
CA ASN A 83 -27.25 14.42 -19.93
C ASN A 83 -27.63 15.35 -18.76
N LEU A 84 -26.64 15.76 -17.96
CA LEU A 84 -26.34 17.15 -17.55
C LEU A 84 -25.16 17.13 -16.54
N LEU A 85 -24.11 17.90 -16.81
CA LEU A 85 -23.08 18.36 -15.85
C LEU A 85 -23.28 19.89 -15.71
N PRO A 86 -22.83 20.57 -14.64
CA PRO A 86 -22.26 20.12 -13.36
C PRO A 86 -22.94 20.81 -12.14
N ASP A 87 -22.28 20.71 -10.98
CA ASP A 87 -22.51 21.38 -9.68
C ASP A 87 -23.45 20.66 -8.70
N ASN A 88 -22.90 19.72 -7.92
CA ASN A 88 -22.81 19.84 -6.45
C ASN A 88 -22.20 18.55 -5.86
N TRP A 89 -20.96 18.66 -5.35
CA TRP A 89 -20.39 17.66 -4.44
C TRP A 89 -21.09 17.78 -3.08
N SER A 90 -22.24 17.11 -2.93
CA SER A 90 -22.73 16.52 -1.68
C SER A 90 -24.20 16.14 -1.80
N ARG A 91 -24.49 14.84 -1.78
CA ARG A 91 -25.50 14.15 -0.93
C ARG A 91 -25.79 12.75 -1.47
N GLY A 92 -25.55 11.76 -0.61
CA GLY A 92 -26.21 10.44 -0.68
C GLY A 92 -25.45 9.37 -1.46
N GLN A 93 -24.71 8.56 -0.71
CA GLN A 93 -24.33 7.14 -0.92
C GLN A 93 -24.32 6.55 -2.35
N ASN A 94 -23.20 5.88 -2.66
CA ASN A 94 -22.67 5.46 -3.96
C ASN A 94 -21.98 6.58 -4.73
N VAL A 95 -20.75 6.92 -4.34
CA VAL A 95 -19.84 7.60 -5.26
C VAL A 95 -19.27 6.51 -6.18
N PRO A 96 -19.61 6.51 -7.50
CA PRO A 96 -19.08 5.51 -8.40
C PRO A 96 -17.58 5.73 -8.54
N ILE A 97 -16.80 4.64 -8.66
CA ILE A 97 -15.46 4.72 -9.23
C ILE A 97 -15.57 5.61 -10.48
N MET A 98 -14.73 6.64 -10.57
CA MET A 98 -14.74 7.60 -11.68
C MET A 98 -14.96 6.86 -13.00
N ALA A 99 -16.04 7.17 -13.72
CA ALA A 99 -16.35 6.42 -14.93
C ALA A 99 -15.18 6.49 -15.93
N THR A 100 -14.88 5.38 -16.62
CA THR A 100 -13.74 5.28 -17.54
C THR A 100 -13.73 6.38 -18.59
N ARG A 101 -14.90 6.74 -19.12
CA ARG A 101 -15.05 7.88 -20.04
C ARG A 101 -14.62 9.20 -19.38
N THR A 102 -15.05 9.44 -18.15
CA THR A 102 -14.70 10.67 -17.40
C THR A 102 -13.21 10.71 -17.10
N PHE A 103 -12.60 9.59 -16.71
CA PHE A 103 -11.15 9.49 -16.50
C PHE A 103 -10.38 9.91 -17.75
N PHE A 104 -10.69 9.30 -18.91
CA PHE A 104 -10.01 9.61 -20.16
C PHE A 104 -10.33 11.01 -20.72
N LEU A 105 -11.49 11.57 -20.43
CA LEU A 105 -11.76 12.98 -20.79
C LEU A 105 -11.02 13.97 -19.89
N THR A 106 -10.82 13.63 -18.61
CA THR A 106 -10.16 14.50 -17.63
C THR A 106 -8.64 14.47 -17.80
N PHE A 107 -8.07 13.28 -18.00
CA PHE A 107 -6.63 13.06 -18.03
C PHE A 107 -6.09 12.73 -19.41
N GLY A 108 -6.92 12.80 -20.47
CA GLY A 108 -6.63 12.22 -21.79
C GLY A 108 -5.38 12.69 -22.53
N THR A 109 -4.64 13.66 -21.98
CA THR A 109 -3.29 14.01 -22.43
C THR A 109 -2.33 14.11 -21.24
N GLU A 110 -1.04 13.93 -21.52
CA GLU A 110 0.02 14.06 -20.51
C GLU A 110 0.01 15.47 -19.89
N GLU A 111 -0.24 16.50 -20.68
CA GLU A 111 -0.30 17.89 -20.23
C GLU A 111 -1.47 18.11 -19.25
N ALA A 112 -2.65 17.60 -19.57
CA ALA A 112 -3.83 17.70 -18.69
C ALA A 112 -3.56 17.01 -17.35
N CYS A 113 -2.96 15.81 -17.40
CA CYS A 113 -2.56 15.06 -16.22
C CYS A 113 -1.53 15.83 -15.35
N MET A 114 -0.48 16.38 -15.97
CA MET A 114 0.52 17.18 -15.26
C MET A 114 -0.07 18.44 -14.63
N GLN A 115 -0.93 19.17 -15.34
CA GLN A 115 -1.58 20.37 -14.81
C GLN A 115 -2.49 20.02 -13.63
N PHE A 116 -3.24 18.93 -13.72
CA PHE A 116 -4.02 18.43 -12.59
C PHE A 116 -3.13 18.12 -11.38
N PHE A 117 -1.99 17.45 -11.57
CA PHE A 117 -1.06 17.13 -10.49
C PHE A 117 -0.45 18.37 -9.83
N ILE A 118 -0.13 19.41 -10.61
CA ILE A 118 0.35 20.69 -10.08
C ILE A 118 -0.76 21.38 -9.27
N ASN A 119 -1.96 21.48 -9.82
CA ASN A 119 -3.08 22.19 -9.20
C ASN A 119 -3.56 21.52 -7.91
N ASN A 120 -3.41 20.20 -7.81
CA ASN A 120 -3.82 19.43 -6.62
C ASN A 120 -2.68 19.19 -5.61
N GLY A 121 -1.47 19.64 -5.91
CA GLY A 121 -0.31 19.52 -5.02
C GLY A 121 0.32 18.12 -4.98
N ILE A 122 0.05 17.27 -5.97
CA ILE A 122 0.75 15.99 -6.18
C ILE A 122 2.17 16.26 -6.70
N TYR A 123 2.27 17.19 -7.64
CA TYR A 123 3.55 17.79 -8.00
C TYR A 123 3.73 19.09 -7.23
N TYR A 124 4.99 19.45 -7.00
CA TYR A 124 5.27 20.81 -6.57
C TYR A 124 4.67 21.79 -7.58
N GLY A 125 3.94 22.79 -7.08
CA GLY A 125 3.45 23.92 -7.87
C GLY A 125 4.28 25.17 -7.61
N SER A 126 3.98 26.25 -8.34
CA SER A 126 4.70 27.54 -8.26
C SER A 126 4.75 28.16 -6.87
N ASN A 127 3.83 27.79 -5.99
CA ASN A 127 3.72 28.32 -4.62
C ASN A 127 4.59 27.54 -3.62
N THR A 128 5.25 26.46 -4.04
CA THR A 128 6.17 25.70 -3.19
C THR A 128 7.58 26.24 -3.32
N VAL A 129 8.18 26.65 -2.21
CA VAL A 129 9.59 27.06 -2.19
C VAL A 129 10.49 25.83 -2.30
N TYR A 130 10.86 25.48 -3.53
CA TYR A 130 11.86 24.46 -3.82
C TYR A 130 13.24 25.12 -3.81
N ARG A 131 14.01 24.93 -2.73
CA ARG A 131 15.33 25.54 -2.54
C ARG A 131 16.42 24.69 -3.17
N CYS A 132 17.40 25.34 -3.80
CA CYS A 132 18.63 24.67 -4.18
C CYS A 132 19.59 24.64 -2.97
N ASN A 133 20.37 23.56 -2.82
CA ASN A 133 21.14 23.15 -1.61
C ASN A 133 22.20 24.13 -1.05
N GLY A 134 21.90 25.40 -0.77
CA GLY A 134 22.95 26.26 -0.22
C GLY A 134 22.47 27.48 0.52
N ASP A 135 21.74 28.37 -0.14
CA ASP A 135 21.75 29.77 0.29
C ASP A 135 20.37 30.40 0.45
N GLU A 136 20.26 31.32 1.40
CA GLU A 136 19.08 32.16 1.61
C GLU A 136 18.83 33.03 0.37
N GLY A 137 17.96 32.55 -0.53
CA GLY A 137 17.54 33.27 -1.75
C GLY A 137 17.51 32.44 -3.03
N SER A 138 18.15 31.26 -3.05
CA SER A 138 18.17 30.37 -4.20
C SER A 138 16.86 29.60 -4.33
N VAL A 139 15.96 30.09 -5.19
CA VAL A 139 14.66 29.48 -5.46
C VAL A 139 14.61 28.85 -6.84
N MET A 140 13.86 27.77 -6.94
CA MET A 140 13.58 27.12 -8.22
C MET A 140 12.21 27.58 -8.70
N TYR A 141 12.10 27.89 -9.99
CA TYR A 141 10.85 28.28 -10.64
C TYR A 141 10.44 27.23 -11.67
N LEU A 142 9.14 27.12 -11.91
CA LEU A 142 8.59 26.19 -12.88
C LEU A 142 8.65 26.79 -14.28
N GLU A 143 9.51 26.23 -15.14
CA GLU A 143 9.63 26.58 -16.55
C GLU A 143 8.69 25.69 -17.38
N GLN A 144 7.71 26.31 -18.04
CA GLN A 144 6.70 25.62 -18.87
C GLN A 144 6.94 25.78 -20.39
N THR A 145 8.00 26.49 -20.80
CA THR A 145 8.27 26.87 -22.20
C THR A 145 8.82 25.74 -23.10
N GLY A 146 8.90 24.50 -22.60
CA GLY A 146 9.38 23.31 -23.33
C GLY A 146 8.36 22.17 -23.42
N SER A 147 8.70 21.08 -24.12
CA SER A 147 7.84 19.90 -24.29
C SER A 147 7.53 19.14 -22.99
N VAL A 148 8.36 19.31 -21.95
CA VAL A 148 8.13 18.77 -20.62
C VAL A 148 8.48 19.87 -19.60
N PRO A 149 7.55 20.25 -18.72
CA PRO A 149 7.83 21.29 -17.72
C PRO A 149 8.93 20.82 -16.74
N ARG A 150 9.76 21.77 -16.30
CA ARG A 150 10.94 21.51 -15.43
C ARG A 150 11.07 22.60 -14.37
N TRP A 151 11.58 22.21 -13.21
CA TRP A 151 12.05 23.14 -12.21
C TRP A 151 13.45 23.62 -12.61
N ARG A 152 13.64 24.93 -12.70
CA ARG A 152 14.95 25.55 -12.97
C ARG A 152 15.36 26.45 -11.82
N CYS A 153 16.61 26.31 -11.39
CA CYS A 153 17.21 27.19 -10.40
C CYS A 153 17.39 28.59 -10.98
N ASN A 154 17.05 29.64 -10.21
CA ASN A 154 17.28 31.04 -10.62
C ASN A 154 18.77 31.40 -10.73
N GLY A 155 19.68 30.57 -10.21
CA GLY A 155 21.11 30.68 -10.45
C GLY A 155 21.74 31.95 -9.86
N ILE A 156 21.22 32.43 -8.72
CA ILE A 156 21.76 33.62 -8.06
C ILE A 156 23.24 33.43 -7.73
N ILE A 157 23.96 34.55 -7.77
CA ILE A 157 25.35 34.64 -7.31
C ILE A 157 25.31 34.60 -5.79
N VAL A 158 25.95 33.58 -5.21
CA VAL A 158 25.98 33.31 -3.77
C VAL A 158 27.26 33.87 -3.12
N ASN A 159 28.30 34.09 -3.93
CA ASN A 159 29.51 34.78 -3.50
C ASN A 159 29.87 35.88 -4.52
N GLN A 160 29.82 37.14 -4.06
CA GLN A 160 30.10 38.30 -4.92
C GLN A 160 31.58 38.48 -5.27
N GLU A 161 32.50 37.97 -4.43
CA GLU A 161 33.95 38.08 -4.63
C GLU A 161 34.46 37.03 -5.62
N THR A 162 33.95 35.80 -5.54
CA THR A 162 34.34 34.70 -6.45
C THR A 162 33.44 34.60 -7.68
N GLY A 163 32.29 35.28 -7.69
CA GLY A 163 31.26 35.14 -8.73
C GLY A 163 30.55 33.79 -8.72
N GLU A 164 30.71 33.00 -7.65
CA GLU A 164 30.13 31.68 -7.52
C GLU A 164 28.60 31.74 -7.51
N LYS A 165 27.97 30.86 -8.27
CA LYS A 165 26.51 30.72 -8.36
C LYS A 165 26.08 29.47 -7.60
N CYS A 166 24.90 29.53 -7.00
CA CYS A 166 24.36 28.43 -6.17
C CYS A 166 24.40 27.05 -6.85
N CYS A 167 24.12 27.01 -8.16
CA CYS A 167 23.70 25.77 -8.82
C CYS A 167 23.91 25.79 -10.35
N ASN A 168 24.49 26.87 -10.89
CA ASN A 168 24.60 27.13 -12.34
C ASN A 168 23.30 26.85 -13.15
N GLY A 169 22.13 27.16 -12.59
CA GLY A 169 20.85 26.96 -13.29
C GLY A 169 20.39 25.51 -13.36
N ARG A 170 20.78 24.67 -12.38
CA ARG A 170 20.35 23.26 -12.26
C ARG A 170 18.87 23.09 -12.57
N GLN A 171 18.58 22.05 -13.36
CA GLN A 171 17.22 21.66 -13.71
C GLN A 171 16.84 20.36 -13.02
N VAL A 172 15.59 20.27 -12.59
CA VAL A 172 14.99 19.10 -11.97
C VAL A 172 13.64 18.83 -12.63
N ALA A 173 13.31 17.56 -12.85
CA ALA A 173 12.02 17.20 -13.44
C ALA A 173 10.86 17.62 -12.50
N VAL A 174 9.71 18.01 -13.07
CA VAL A 174 8.51 18.35 -12.28
C VAL A 174 8.02 17.19 -11.43
N ARG A 175 8.24 15.96 -11.91
CA ARG A 175 7.88 14.72 -11.22
C ARG A 175 8.79 14.41 -10.02
N ASN A 176 9.84 15.20 -9.77
CA ASN A 176 10.79 14.89 -8.71
C ASN A 176 10.14 14.87 -7.32
N ALA A 177 10.60 13.94 -6.46
CA ALA A 177 10.04 13.67 -5.15
C ALA A 177 8.50 13.47 -5.16
N SER A 178 8.03 12.75 -6.18
CA SER A 178 6.68 12.20 -6.26
C SER A 178 6.76 10.73 -6.64
N PHE A 179 5.63 10.03 -6.57
CA PHE A 179 5.47 8.66 -7.07
C PHE A 179 5.98 8.48 -8.52
N PHE A 180 5.93 9.53 -9.34
CA PHE A 180 6.26 9.52 -10.76
C PHE A 180 7.74 9.83 -11.06
N SER A 181 8.54 10.06 -10.02
CA SER A 181 9.98 10.32 -10.15
C SER A 181 10.74 9.10 -10.71
N ASN A 182 11.75 9.36 -11.55
CA ASN A 182 12.62 8.34 -12.14
C ASN A 182 11.88 7.15 -12.83
N ARG A 183 10.68 7.40 -13.36
CA ARG A 183 9.94 6.45 -14.19
C ARG A 183 10.09 6.80 -15.67
N SER A 184 10.29 5.78 -16.49
CA SER A 184 10.25 5.92 -17.95
C SER A 184 8.82 6.15 -18.46
N LEU A 185 7.80 5.68 -17.73
CA LEU A 185 6.41 5.90 -18.09
C LEU A 185 6.02 7.38 -17.94
N PRO A 186 5.22 7.91 -18.88
CA PRO A 186 4.45 9.14 -18.71
C PRO A 186 3.60 9.11 -17.43
N ALA A 187 3.30 10.29 -16.90
CA ALA A 187 2.50 10.46 -15.70
C ALA A 187 1.07 9.95 -15.91
N TYR A 188 0.51 10.22 -17.09
CA TYR A 188 -0.78 9.72 -17.54
C TYR A 188 -0.82 8.19 -17.60
N ASP A 189 0.21 7.53 -18.16
CA ASP A 189 0.25 6.07 -18.26
C ASP A 189 0.34 5.41 -16.88
N ALA A 190 1.18 5.98 -16.01
CA ALA A 190 1.29 5.52 -14.63
C ALA A 190 -0.03 5.71 -13.86
N LEU A 191 -0.72 6.85 -14.03
CA LEU A 191 -2.04 7.07 -13.43
C LEU A 191 -3.09 6.12 -14.01
N SER A 192 -3.05 5.84 -15.31
CA SER A 192 -3.95 4.89 -15.98
C SER A 192 -3.78 3.47 -15.45
N ILE A 193 -2.54 3.05 -15.15
CA ILE A 193 -2.27 1.77 -14.46
C ILE A 193 -2.97 1.74 -13.09
N LEU A 194 -2.86 2.80 -12.30
CA LEU A 194 -3.50 2.89 -10.98
C LEU A 194 -5.03 2.93 -11.09
N TYR A 195 -5.56 3.63 -12.09
CA TYR A 195 -6.99 3.67 -12.39
C TYR A 195 -7.53 2.28 -12.74
N PHE A 196 -6.88 1.55 -13.65
CA PHE A 196 -7.33 0.20 -13.98
C PHE A 196 -7.12 -0.80 -12.83
N TRP A 197 -6.09 -0.61 -12.00
CA TRP A 197 -5.96 -1.36 -10.74
C TRP A 197 -7.14 -1.06 -9.80
N SER A 198 -7.61 0.19 -9.72
CA SER A 198 -8.77 0.56 -8.90
C SER A 198 -10.02 -0.24 -9.29
N LEU A 199 -10.17 -0.48 -10.60
CA LEU A 199 -11.22 -1.30 -11.23
C LEU A 199 -10.99 -2.82 -11.17
N LYS A 200 -9.95 -3.29 -10.47
CA LYS A 200 -9.59 -4.72 -10.36
C LYS A 200 -9.28 -5.39 -11.72
N VAL A 201 -8.84 -4.61 -12.71
CA VAL A 201 -8.44 -5.16 -14.01
C VAL A 201 -7.15 -5.97 -13.87
N ARG A 202 -7.06 -7.10 -14.58
CA ARG A 202 -5.90 -8.00 -14.55
C ARG A 202 -4.67 -7.31 -15.15
N ARG A 203 -3.50 -7.56 -14.56
CA ARG A 203 -2.21 -6.93 -14.93
C ARG A 203 -1.90 -6.98 -16.44
N MET A 204 -2.12 -8.12 -17.08
CA MET A 204 -1.85 -8.27 -18.52
C MET A 204 -2.81 -7.44 -19.37
N THR A 205 -4.09 -7.40 -18.98
CA THR A 205 -5.09 -6.53 -19.60
C THR A 205 -4.75 -5.05 -19.42
N ILE A 206 -4.26 -4.63 -18.25
CA ILE A 206 -3.77 -3.25 -18.02
C ILE A 206 -2.64 -2.93 -19.01
N SER A 207 -1.70 -3.86 -19.19
CA SER A 207 -0.59 -3.71 -20.13
C SER A 207 -1.08 -3.40 -21.54
N THR A 208 -2.06 -4.18 -22.02
CA THR A 208 -2.67 -4.01 -23.34
C THR A 208 -3.47 -2.71 -23.45
N MET A 209 -4.26 -2.38 -22.43
CA MET A 209 -5.11 -1.17 -22.43
C MET A 209 -4.29 0.12 -22.40
N VAL A 210 -3.19 0.15 -21.63
CA VAL A 210 -2.30 1.32 -21.54
C VAL A 210 -1.30 1.35 -22.70
N GLY A 211 -1.04 0.22 -23.35
CA GLY A 211 -0.05 0.12 -24.43
C GLY A 211 1.39 0.14 -23.93
N CYS A 212 1.64 -0.40 -22.73
CA CYS A 212 2.98 -0.45 -22.13
C CYS A 212 3.43 -1.90 -21.87
N SER A 213 4.70 -2.10 -21.50
CA SER A 213 5.21 -3.44 -21.24
C SER A 213 4.66 -4.04 -19.93
N PRO A 214 4.46 -5.37 -19.85
CA PRO A 214 3.98 -6.01 -18.62
C PRO A 214 4.91 -5.79 -17.41
N LYS A 215 6.22 -5.61 -17.69
CA LYS A 215 7.23 -5.24 -16.71
C LYS A 215 6.98 -3.85 -16.12
N ALA A 216 6.61 -2.87 -16.95
CA ALA A 216 6.33 -1.51 -16.50
C ALA A 216 5.09 -1.46 -15.59
N VAL A 217 4.02 -2.20 -15.93
CA VAL A 217 2.84 -2.37 -15.06
C VAL A 217 3.24 -3.00 -13.73
N ARG A 218 4.00 -4.11 -13.76
CA ARG A 218 4.43 -4.81 -12.55
C ARG A 218 5.23 -3.91 -11.61
N GLU A 219 6.23 -3.20 -12.10
CA GLU A 219 7.05 -2.33 -11.26
C GLU A 219 6.27 -1.12 -10.74
N THR A 220 5.34 -0.57 -11.52
CA THR A 220 4.43 0.49 -11.05
C THR A 220 3.53 0.00 -9.94
N LEU A 221 2.94 -1.19 -10.07
CA LEU A 221 2.10 -1.77 -9.02
C LEU A 221 2.91 -2.13 -7.78
N LYS A 222 4.11 -2.72 -7.91
CA LYS A 222 4.98 -2.99 -6.74
C LYS A 222 5.23 -1.73 -5.91
N ASP A 223 5.57 -0.65 -6.59
CA ASP A 223 5.81 0.65 -5.95
C ASP A 223 4.50 1.19 -5.35
N TRP A 224 3.36 0.99 -6.00
CA TRP A 224 2.05 1.35 -5.48
C TRP A 224 1.70 0.61 -4.18
N TYR A 225 1.99 -0.69 -4.07
CA TYR A 225 1.77 -1.44 -2.83
C TYR A 225 2.60 -0.94 -1.65
N GLN A 226 3.79 -0.37 -1.90
CA GLN A 226 4.56 0.32 -0.86
C GLN A 226 3.80 1.57 -0.38
N VAL A 227 3.26 2.37 -1.32
CA VAL A 227 2.43 3.54 -1.00
C VAL A 227 1.18 3.15 -0.19
N LEU A 228 0.50 2.04 -0.53
CA LEU A 228 -0.65 1.55 0.23
C LEU A 228 -0.30 1.26 1.69
N GLN A 229 0.84 0.64 1.93
CA GLN A 229 1.31 0.32 3.28
C GLN A 229 1.63 1.58 4.07
N GLU A 230 2.28 2.56 3.46
CA GLU A 230 2.65 3.83 4.13
C GLU A 230 1.43 4.75 4.36
N ASP A 231 0.35 4.62 3.59
CA ASP A 231 -0.94 5.30 3.87
C ASP A 231 -1.66 4.70 5.08
N LEU A 232 -1.52 3.39 5.29
CA LEU A 232 -2.18 2.67 6.38
C LEU A 232 -1.41 2.84 7.68
N GLN A 233 -2.01 3.59 8.60
CA GLN A 233 -1.46 3.78 9.94
C GLN A 233 -1.91 2.66 10.89
N GLN A 234 -1.20 2.45 11.99
CA GLN A 234 -1.62 1.46 13.00
C GLN A 234 -3.04 1.73 13.54
N ASN A 235 -3.41 3.01 13.63
CA ASN A 235 -4.77 3.40 13.98
C ASN A 235 -5.81 2.98 12.94
N ASP A 236 -5.48 2.83 11.65
CA ASP A 236 -6.41 2.32 10.63
C ASP A 236 -6.74 0.84 10.82
N CYS A 237 -5.87 0.08 11.50
CA CYS A 237 -6.08 -1.33 11.81
C CYS A 237 -6.59 -1.58 13.24
N LYS A 238 -6.56 -0.57 14.12
CA LYS A 238 -7.06 -0.70 15.50
C LYS A 238 -8.59 -0.64 15.55
N ILE A 239 -9.24 -1.73 15.95
CA ILE A 239 -10.70 -1.90 15.92
C ILE A 239 -11.32 -1.81 17.32
N GLY A 240 -12.62 -1.52 17.38
CA GLY A 240 -13.39 -1.53 18.61
C GLY A 240 -13.28 -0.23 19.43
N GLY A 241 -13.51 -0.33 20.73
CA GLY A 241 -13.56 0.80 21.66
C GLY A 241 -14.99 1.21 21.94
N TYR A 242 -15.26 2.51 21.85
CA TYR A 242 -16.59 3.08 22.05
C TYR A 242 -17.05 3.80 20.79
N ASP A 243 -18.35 3.70 20.48
CA ASP A 243 -18.96 4.48 19.41
C ASP A 243 -19.18 5.94 19.84
N VAL A 244 -19.76 6.74 18.93
CA VAL A 244 -20.05 8.16 19.15
C VAL A 244 -21.03 8.41 20.31
N ASP A 245 -21.82 7.41 20.67
CA ASP A 245 -22.80 7.46 21.75
C ASP A 245 -22.25 6.90 23.08
N GLY A 246 -20.99 6.46 23.08
CA GLY A 246 -20.30 5.90 24.25
C GLY A 246 -20.64 4.43 24.52
N ASN A 247 -21.22 3.70 23.57
CA ASN A 247 -21.47 2.27 23.71
C ASN A 247 -20.24 1.46 23.25
N PRO A 248 -19.91 0.36 23.95
CA PRO A 248 -18.88 -0.58 23.52
C PRO A 248 -19.12 -1.12 22.10
N ILE A 249 -18.11 -1.02 21.25
CA ILE A 249 -18.12 -1.60 19.91
C ILE A 249 -17.85 -3.10 20.01
N VAL A 250 -18.65 -3.89 19.29
CA VAL A 250 -18.46 -5.33 19.14
C VAL A 250 -17.44 -5.62 18.05
N VAL A 251 -16.46 -6.46 18.35
CA VAL A 251 -15.46 -6.95 17.40
C VAL A 251 -15.50 -8.47 17.32
N GLU A 252 -15.43 -9.02 16.11
CA GLU A 252 -15.37 -10.46 15.86
C GLU A 252 -13.93 -10.81 15.45
N ILE A 253 -13.30 -11.79 16.12
CA ILE A 253 -11.94 -12.25 15.83
C ILE A 253 -11.96 -13.74 15.50
N ASP A 254 -11.29 -14.12 14.42
CA ASP A 254 -11.22 -15.50 13.92
C ASP A 254 -9.90 -15.74 13.14
N GLU A 255 -9.57 -17.01 12.88
CA GLU A 255 -8.42 -17.39 12.08
C GLU A 255 -8.81 -18.08 10.76
N SER A 256 -8.11 -17.68 9.70
CA SER A 256 -8.25 -18.29 8.39
C SER A 256 -6.93 -18.82 7.85
N LYS A 257 -6.98 -20.03 7.29
CA LYS A 257 -5.88 -20.57 6.49
C LYS A 257 -6.06 -20.24 5.00
N PHE A 258 -5.10 -19.54 4.43
CA PHE A 258 -4.94 -19.30 3.00
C PHE A 258 -4.05 -20.39 2.38
N GLY A 259 -4.26 -20.69 1.09
CA GLY A 259 -3.46 -21.71 0.40
C GLY A 259 -3.68 -23.13 0.95
N LYS A 260 -4.93 -23.55 1.14
CA LYS A 260 -5.31 -24.91 1.56
C LYS A 260 -5.76 -25.74 0.36
N ARG A 261 -5.43 -27.05 0.35
CA ARG A 261 -5.99 -28.00 -0.62
C ARG A 261 -7.52 -28.07 -0.49
N LYS A 262 -8.23 -28.01 -1.62
CA LYS A 262 -9.65 -28.35 -1.65
C LYS A 262 -9.80 -29.87 -1.42
N TYR A 263 -10.58 -30.27 -0.42
CA TYR A 263 -10.85 -31.68 -0.09
C TYR A 263 -9.62 -32.58 0.14
N HIS A 264 -8.49 -32.03 0.58
CA HIS A 264 -7.22 -32.75 0.76
C HIS A 264 -6.63 -33.38 -0.53
N ARG A 265 -7.22 -33.11 -1.70
CA ARG A 265 -6.76 -33.60 -3.01
C ARG A 265 -5.86 -32.56 -3.69
N GLY A 266 -4.89 -33.00 -4.51
CA GLY A 266 -3.98 -32.13 -5.27
C GLY A 266 -2.63 -31.81 -4.59
N HIS A 267 -1.89 -30.84 -5.14
CA HIS A 267 -0.52 -30.48 -4.72
C HIS A 267 -0.44 -29.94 -3.27
N ARG A 268 0.66 -30.22 -2.53
CA ARG A 268 0.82 -29.76 -1.14
C ARG A 268 1.14 -28.27 -1.15
N VAL A 269 0.32 -27.47 -0.48
CA VAL A 269 0.62 -26.07 -0.24
C VAL A 269 0.77 -25.91 1.27
N GLU A 270 1.87 -25.28 1.69
CA GLU A 270 2.19 -25.05 3.11
C GLU A 270 1.05 -24.30 3.83
N GLY A 271 0.49 -23.33 3.09
CA GLY A 271 -0.62 -22.48 3.48
C GLY A 271 -0.22 -21.45 4.54
N VAL A 272 -0.91 -20.30 4.53
CA VAL A 272 -0.60 -19.14 5.37
C VAL A 272 -1.71 -18.97 6.39
N TRP A 273 -1.38 -18.94 7.68
CA TRP A 273 -2.34 -18.63 8.72
C TRP A 273 -2.45 -17.12 8.90
N VAL A 274 -3.69 -16.65 8.96
CA VAL A 274 -4.01 -15.24 9.19
C VAL A 274 -5.00 -15.18 10.33
N VAL A 275 -4.72 -14.32 11.31
CA VAL A 275 -5.68 -13.91 12.35
C VAL A 275 -6.29 -12.60 11.87
N GLY A 276 -7.61 -12.50 11.92
CA GLY A 276 -8.31 -11.29 11.51
C GLY A 276 -9.33 -10.89 12.54
N GLY A 277 -9.53 -9.58 12.68
CA GLY A 277 -10.60 -9.01 13.47
C GLY A 277 -11.37 -7.98 12.65
N VAL A 278 -12.68 -7.92 12.85
CA VAL A 278 -13.55 -6.91 12.22
C VAL A 278 -14.53 -6.35 13.24
N GLU A 279 -14.70 -5.03 13.26
CA GLU A 279 -15.72 -4.39 14.07
C GLU A 279 -17.10 -4.44 13.40
N LYS A 280 -18.15 -4.57 14.21
CA LYS A 280 -19.55 -4.57 13.77
C LYS A 280 -20.08 -3.13 13.65
N THR A 281 -19.41 -2.31 12.86
CA THR A 281 -19.80 -0.94 12.50
C THR A 281 -20.11 -0.86 10.99
N PRO A 282 -20.74 0.21 10.50
CA PRO A 282 -20.86 0.47 9.07
C PRO A 282 -19.50 0.52 8.34
N GLU A 283 -18.47 1.07 8.99
CA GLU A 283 -17.11 1.19 8.47
C GLU A 283 -16.39 -0.16 8.32
N ARG A 284 -16.76 -1.13 9.17
CA ARG A 284 -16.23 -2.51 9.17
C ARG A 284 -14.71 -2.58 9.26
N LYS A 285 -14.09 -1.65 9.98
CA LYS A 285 -12.63 -1.60 10.16
C LYS A 285 -12.08 -2.96 10.57
N CYS A 286 -10.88 -3.29 10.10
CA CYS A 286 -10.30 -4.60 10.35
C CYS A 286 -8.79 -4.56 10.50
N PHE A 287 -8.26 -5.53 11.24
CA PHE A 287 -6.87 -5.96 11.14
C PHE A 287 -6.81 -7.35 10.51
N LEU A 288 -5.72 -7.63 9.81
CA LEU A 288 -5.44 -8.93 9.20
C LEU A 288 -3.93 -9.18 9.34
N VAL A 289 -3.56 -10.18 10.14
CA VAL A 289 -2.16 -10.42 10.52
C VAL A 289 -1.77 -11.85 10.18
N VAL A 290 -0.72 -12.00 9.40
CA VAL A 290 -0.07 -13.29 9.12
C VAL A 290 0.66 -13.74 10.37
N VAL A 291 0.44 -14.99 10.76
CA VAL A 291 1.04 -15.60 11.95
C VAL A 291 1.70 -16.93 11.63
N ASN A 292 2.85 -17.19 12.25
CA ASN A 292 3.53 -18.48 12.17
C ASN A 292 2.93 -19.48 13.15
N ASN A 293 2.64 -19.02 14.37
CA ASN A 293 2.05 -19.81 15.45
C ASN A 293 0.76 -19.15 15.93
N ARG A 294 -0.19 -19.95 16.40
CA ARG A 294 -1.48 -19.49 16.93
C ARG A 294 -1.66 -19.92 18.38
N ASN A 295 -0.62 -19.71 19.18
CA ASN A 295 -0.67 -19.96 20.62
C ASN A 295 -1.31 -18.76 21.33
N THR A 296 -1.56 -18.89 22.64
CA THR A 296 -2.15 -17.84 23.47
C THR A 296 -1.34 -16.54 23.41
N GLU A 297 -0.01 -16.63 23.49
CA GLU A 297 0.89 -15.46 23.45
C GLU A 297 0.75 -14.64 22.15
N THR A 298 0.73 -15.31 20.98
CA THR A 298 0.48 -14.63 19.70
C THR A 298 -0.89 -13.93 19.72
N MET A 299 -1.94 -14.60 20.19
CA MET A 299 -3.29 -14.02 20.21
C MET A 299 -3.34 -12.82 21.17
N ASP A 300 -2.74 -12.94 22.35
CA ASP A 300 -2.65 -11.89 23.35
C ASP A 300 -1.95 -10.64 22.79
N THR A 301 -0.81 -10.82 22.10
CA THR A 301 -0.09 -9.73 21.44
C THR A 301 -0.94 -9.06 20.35
N ILE A 302 -1.65 -9.85 19.53
CA ILE A 302 -2.54 -9.31 18.49
C ILE A 302 -3.68 -8.51 19.12
N ILE A 303 -4.34 -9.04 20.16
CA ILE A 303 -5.45 -8.36 20.83
C ILE A 303 -4.97 -7.03 21.43
N ARG A 304 -3.82 -7.01 22.12
CA ARG A 304 -3.26 -5.77 22.70
C ARG A 304 -2.95 -4.71 21.64
N ASN A 305 -2.43 -5.14 20.50
CA ASN A 305 -2.01 -4.22 19.43
C ASN A 305 -3.18 -3.66 18.63
N TYR A 306 -4.19 -4.49 18.34
CA TYR A 306 -5.23 -4.18 17.36
C TYR A 306 -6.64 -4.03 17.93
N VAL A 307 -6.91 -4.41 19.17
CA VAL A 307 -8.22 -4.20 19.81
C VAL A 307 -8.12 -3.03 20.78
N ALA A 308 -9.06 -2.09 20.70
CA ALA A 308 -9.15 -0.98 21.63
C ALA A 308 -9.76 -1.44 22.98
N ASP A 309 -9.33 -0.78 24.06
CA ASP A 309 -9.87 -1.01 25.39
C ASP A 309 -11.37 -0.66 25.46
N GLY A 310 -12.15 -1.37 26.28
CA GLY A 310 -13.60 -1.17 26.38
C GLY A 310 -14.44 -1.94 25.36
N SER A 311 -13.83 -2.71 24.45
CA SER A 311 -14.54 -3.47 23.41
C SER A 311 -15.28 -4.70 23.93
N ILE A 312 -16.31 -5.13 23.19
CA ILE A 312 -16.91 -6.46 23.33
C ILE A 312 -16.30 -7.37 22.26
N VAL A 313 -15.56 -8.40 22.68
CA VAL A 313 -14.88 -9.32 21.77
C VAL A 313 -15.67 -10.62 21.64
N HIS A 314 -16.00 -10.98 20.40
CA HIS A 314 -16.60 -12.26 20.04
C HIS A 314 -15.55 -13.15 19.36
N THR A 315 -15.33 -14.35 19.89
CA THR A 315 -14.45 -15.35 19.28
C THR A 315 -15.10 -16.73 19.29
N ASP A 316 -14.51 -17.67 18.57
CA ASP A 316 -14.82 -19.09 18.74
C ASP A 316 -14.33 -19.61 20.09
N CYS A 317 -14.83 -20.78 20.52
CA CYS A 317 -14.40 -21.47 21.75
C CYS A 317 -12.97 -22.05 21.67
N TRP A 318 -12.03 -21.37 21.01
CA TRP A 318 -10.66 -21.84 20.93
C TRP A 318 -9.88 -21.53 22.21
N ARG A 319 -9.17 -22.54 22.74
CA ARG A 319 -8.37 -22.46 23.97
C ARG A 319 -7.39 -21.29 24.01
N ALA A 320 -6.90 -20.83 22.86
CA ALA A 320 -6.00 -19.68 22.80
C ALA A 320 -6.63 -18.40 23.39
N TYR A 321 -7.96 -18.28 23.37
CA TYR A 321 -8.71 -17.12 23.89
C TYR A 321 -9.17 -17.24 25.35
N GLU A 322 -8.96 -18.39 26.02
CA GLU A 322 -9.50 -18.62 27.38
C GLU A 322 -9.02 -17.59 28.42
N ASN A 323 -7.84 -17.02 28.22
CA ASN A 323 -7.20 -16.11 29.17
C ASN A 323 -7.35 -14.62 28.82
N MET A 324 -8.25 -14.25 27.90
CA MET A 324 -8.45 -12.84 27.48
C MET A 324 -8.73 -11.90 28.66
N VAL A 325 -9.38 -12.38 29.72
CA VAL A 325 -9.67 -11.61 30.95
C VAL A 325 -8.39 -11.15 31.67
N ASN A 326 -7.27 -11.86 31.49
CA ASN A 326 -5.99 -11.57 32.15
C ASN A 326 -5.10 -10.61 31.37
N LEU A 327 -5.59 -10.03 30.26
CA LEU A 327 -4.82 -9.09 29.44
C LEU A 327 -4.58 -7.72 30.10
N GLY A 328 -5.24 -7.43 31.23
CA GLY A 328 -5.18 -6.09 31.85
C GLY A 328 -5.89 -5.02 30.99
N MET A 329 -6.84 -5.46 30.17
CA MET A 329 -7.72 -4.63 29.35
C MET A 329 -9.16 -4.83 29.82
N ASN A 330 -9.97 -3.78 29.75
CA ASN A 330 -11.40 -3.78 30.01
C ASN A 330 -12.16 -4.35 28.81
N LEU A 331 -11.97 -5.65 28.55
CA LEU A 331 -12.65 -6.35 27.46
C LEU A 331 -13.78 -7.22 27.99
N VAL A 332 -14.92 -7.21 27.30
CA VAL A 332 -15.99 -8.19 27.53
C VAL A 332 -15.84 -9.30 26.50
N HIS A 333 -15.40 -10.48 26.92
CA HIS A 333 -15.25 -11.63 26.03
C HIS A 333 -16.52 -12.48 26.00
N ARG A 334 -17.00 -12.79 24.79
CA ARG A 334 -18.08 -13.73 24.54
C ARG A 334 -17.62 -14.77 23.52
N THR A 335 -18.03 -16.01 23.72
CA THR A 335 -17.64 -17.11 22.84
C THR A 335 -18.83 -17.66 22.07
N VAL A 336 -18.57 -18.13 20.84
CA VAL A 336 -19.54 -18.84 20.02
C VAL A 336 -19.11 -20.29 19.90
N ASN A 337 -20.00 -21.22 20.26
CA ASN A 337 -19.73 -22.65 20.14
C ASN A 337 -20.26 -23.22 18.81
N HIS A 338 -19.43 -23.14 17.76
CA HIS A 338 -19.74 -23.66 16.43
C HIS A 338 -19.99 -25.18 16.35
N SER A 339 -19.71 -25.94 17.41
CA SER A 339 -19.99 -27.38 17.46
C SER A 339 -21.40 -27.74 17.94
N VAL A 340 -22.10 -26.81 18.58
CA VAL A 340 -23.42 -27.04 19.21
C VAL A 340 -24.52 -26.22 18.55
N THR A 341 -24.24 -24.96 18.18
CA THR A 341 -25.21 -24.09 17.49
C THR A 341 -24.51 -23.14 16.51
N PHE A 342 -25.16 -22.86 15.36
CA PHE A 342 -24.73 -21.78 14.45
C PHE A 342 -24.99 -20.37 15.03
N ARG A 343 -25.78 -20.28 16.11
CA ARG A 343 -26.11 -19.07 16.85
C ARG A 343 -26.28 -19.43 18.33
N ASP A 344 -25.60 -18.72 19.22
CA ASP A 344 -25.90 -18.74 20.64
C ASP A 344 -26.44 -17.36 21.04
N GLY A 345 -27.76 -17.17 20.89
CA GLY A 345 -28.41 -15.86 21.06
C GLY A 345 -27.95 -14.81 20.03
N ASP A 346 -27.59 -13.62 20.51
CA ASP A 346 -27.13 -12.46 19.70
C ASP A 346 -25.61 -12.50 19.35
N VAL A 347 -24.89 -13.53 19.77
CA VAL A 347 -23.44 -13.67 19.55
C VAL A 347 -23.20 -14.56 18.33
N HIS A 348 -22.55 -14.00 17.29
CA HIS A 348 -22.17 -14.70 16.06
C HIS A 348 -20.89 -14.09 15.45
N THR A 349 -20.24 -14.84 14.56
CA THR A 349 -18.99 -14.48 13.83
C THR A 349 -19.21 -14.30 12.31
N ASN A 350 -20.47 -14.09 11.88
CA ASN A 350 -20.82 -13.96 10.46
C ASN A 350 -20.10 -12.81 9.73
N THR A 351 -19.72 -11.74 10.44
CA THR A 351 -19.09 -10.56 9.84
C THR A 351 -17.65 -10.88 9.45
N ILE A 352 -16.92 -11.59 10.32
CA ILE A 352 -15.56 -12.04 10.03
C ILE A 352 -15.55 -13.15 8.98
N GLU A 353 -16.50 -14.09 9.01
CA GLU A 353 -16.68 -15.10 7.94
C GLU A 353 -16.92 -14.45 6.57
N GLY A 354 -17.81 -13.45 6.50
CA GLY A 354 -18.05 -12.67 5.30
C GLY A 354 -16.81 -11.92 4.82
N THR A 355 -16.00 -11.41 5.75
CA THR A 355 -14.71 -10.77 5.45
C THR A 355 -13.74 -11.77 4.83
N TRP A 356 -13.61 -12.98 5.38
CA TRP A 356 -12.77 -14.02 4.80
C TRP A 356 -13.21 -14.41 3.39
N ASN A 357 -14.51 -14.53 3.17
CA ASN A 357 -15.06 -14.80 1.85
C ASN A 357 -14.70 -13.68 0.85
N GLY A 358 -14.88 -12.42 1.25
CA GLY A 358 -14.52 -11.25 0.45
C GLY A 358 -13.04 -11.22 0.07
N ILE A 359 -12.13 -11.55 0.98
CA ILE A 359 -10.70 -11.62 0.67
C ILE A 359 -10.44 -12.78 -0.31
N LYS A 360 -10.97 -13.98 -0.03
CA LYS A 360 -10.64 -15.19 -0.80
C LYS A 360 -11.23 -15.17 -2.21
N ILE A 361 -12.44 -14.69 -2.43
CA ILE A 361 -13.04 -14.64 -3.78
C ILE A 361 -12.22 -13.74 -4.73
N ASN A 362 -11.66 -12.66 -4.20
CA ASN A 362 -10.87 -11.70 -4.98
C ASN A 362 -9.41 -12.13 -5.21
N VAL A 363 -8.99 -13.27 -4.67
CA VAL A 363 -7.61 -13.76 -4.72
C VAL A 363 -7.56 -15.15 -5.34
N THR A 364 -6.89 -15.26 -6.49
CA THR A 364 -6.66 -16.55 -7.15
C THR A 364 -5.86 -17.47 -6.22
N PRO A 365 -6.15 -18.79 -6.21
CA PRO A 365 -5.45 -19.74 -5.34
C PRO A 365 -3.92 -19.71 -5.47
N ALA A 366 -3.40 -19.46 -6.68
CA ALA A 366 -1.97 -19.37 -6.95
C ALA A 366 -1.27 -18.20 -6.21
N LEU A 367 -2.00 -17.11 -5.93
CA LEU A 367 -1.47 -15.96 -5.20
C LEU A 367 -1.55 -16.12 -3.67
N ARG A 368 -2.09 -17.24 -3.16
CA ARG A 368 -2.24 -17.48 -1.71
C ARG A 368 -0.96 -18.08 -1.09
N THR A 369 0.18 -17.43 -1.33
CA THR A 369 1.51 -17.85 -0.88
C THR A 369 2.00 -16.97 0.28
N LYS A 370 3.00 -17.43 1.04
CA LYS A 370 3.61 -16.65 2.14
C LYS A 370 4.09 -15.27 1.68
N LYS A 371 4.62 -15.19 0.47
CA LYS A 371 5.14 -13.94 -0.12
C LYS A 371 4.03 -12.95 -0.49
N MET A 372 2.90 -13.46 -0.98
CA MET A 372 1.85 -12.61 -1.58
C MET A 372 0.72 -12.28 -0.62
N VAL A 373 0.37 -13.18 0.31
CA VAL A 373 -0.72 -12.99 1.27
C VAL A 373 -0.59 -11.66 2.02
N PRO A 374 0.55 -11.29 2.63
CA PRO A 374 0.69 -9.99 3.30
C PRO A 374 0.24 -8.80 2.44
N TRP A 375 0.72 -8.71 1.20
CA TRP A 375 0.35 -7.63 0.26
C TRP A 375 -1.14 -7.63 -0.11
N LEU A 376 -1.75 -8.81 -0.24
CA LEU A 376 -3.18 -8.93 -0.52
C LEU A 376 -4.04 -8.46 0.67
N LEU A 377 -3.58 -8.69 1.90
CA LEU A 377 -4.23 -8.19 3.10
C LEU A 377 -4.11 -6.66 3.19
N ILE A 378 -2.94 -6.09 2.90
CA ILE A 378 -2.73 -4.63 2.82
C ILE A 378 -3.71 -3.99 1.83
N GLU A 379 -3.79 -4.51 0.59
CA GLU A 379 -4.74 -3.99 -0.40
C GLU A 379 -6.19 -4.07 0.11
N PHE A 380 -6.57 -5.15 0.77
CA PHE A 380 -7.91 -5.32 1.28
C PHE A 380 -8.26 -4.30 2.38
N ILE A 381 -7.35 -4.08 3.34
CA ILE A 381 -7.52 -3.08 4.39
C ILE A 381 -7.61 -1.68 3.76
N TRP A 382 -6.71 -1.35 2.82
CA TRP A 382 -6.70 -0.05 2.16
C TRP A 382 -7.99 0.21 1.37
N ARG A 383 -8.47 -0.77 0.62
CA ARG A 383 -9.74 -0.63 -0.12
C ARG A 383 -10.94 -0.51 0.80
N ARG A 384 -10.89 -1.09 2.00
CA ARG A 384 -11.95 -0.92 2.99
C ARG A 384 -11.94 0.48 3.59
N LYS A 385 -10.77 1.02 3.94
CA LYS A 385 -10.58 2.42 4.37
C LYS A 385 -11.16 3.40 3.35
N HIS A 386 -10.88 3.16 2.06
CA HIS A 386 -11.27 4.03 0.95
C HIS A 386 -12.52 3.53 0.19
N HIS A 387 -13.38 2.70 0.80
CA HIS A 387 -14.48 2.02 0.09
C HIS A 387 -15.48 2.98 -0.58
N ASN A 388 -15.62 4.20 -0.05
CA ASN A 388 -16.51 5.22 -0.61
C ASN A 388 -15.94 5.87 -1.87
N ASP A 389 -14.62 6.03 -1.98
CA ASP A 389 -13.96 6.62 -3.15
C ASP A 389 -12.53 6.09 -3.31
N ILE A 390 -12.41 4.98 -4.04
CA ILE A 390 -11.12 4.32 -4.29
C ILE A 390 -10.19 5.21 -5.11
N PHE A 391 -10.73 5.95 -6.10
CA PHE A 391 -9.88 6.79 -6.95
C PHE A 391 -9.45 8.06 -6.22
N GLY A 392 -10.34 8.67 -5.43
CA GLY A 392 -9.99 9.76 -4.50
C GLY A 392 -8.89 9.32 -3.53
N GLY A 393 -9.01 8.13 -2.93
CA GLY A 393 -7.95 7.55 -2.10
C GLY A 393 -6.61 7.41 -2.83
N ILE A 394 -6.61 7.05 -4.12
CA ILE A 394 -5.39 7.04 -4.95
C ILE A 394 -4.78 8.44 -5.03
N ILE A 395 -5.59 9.44 -5.38
CA ILE A 395 -5.14 10.84 -5.52
C ILE A 395 -4.59 11.38 -4.18
N ASP A 396 -5.26 11.08 -3.07
CA ASP A 396 -4.82 11.47 -1.73
C ASP A 396 -3.49 10.81 -1.34
N CYS A 397 -3.30 9.52 -1.66
CA CYS A 397 -2.04 8.84 -1.43
C CYS A 397 -0.91 9.46 -2.27
N LEU A 398 -1.16 9.71 -3.57
CA LEU A 398 -0.18 10.32 -4.47
C LEU A 398 0.26 11.73 -4.00
N LYS A 399 -0.60 12.41 -3.24
CA LYS A 399 -0.35 13.73 -2.68
C LYS A 399 0.37 13.69 -1.33
N ASN A 400 -0.07 12.81 -0.43
CA ASN A 400 0.27 12.90 0.99
C ASN A 400 1.32 11.87 1.45
N VAL A 401 1.50 10.77 0.71
CA VAL A 401 2.40 9.69 1.09
C VAL A 401 3.79 9.93 0.50
N SER A 402 4.80 9.95 1.37
CA SER A 402 6.20 9.99 0.93
C SER A 402 6.60 8.64 0.34
N PHE A 403 7.20 8.65 -0.83
CA PHE A 403 7.63 7.43 -1.53
C PHE A 403 9.06 7.57 -2.05
N ASP A 404 9.93 6.64 -1.66
CA ASP A 404 11.26 6.46 -2.23
C ASP A 404 11.34 5.12 -2.95
N ARG A 405 11.56 5.15 -4.26
CA ARG A 405 11.65 3.96 -5.10
C ARG A 405 12.86 3.08 -4.78
N ALA A 406 13.89 3.65 -4.15
CA ALA A 406 15.08 2.91 -3.71
C ALA A 406 14.82 2.09 -2.45
N GLN A 407 13.80 2.45 -1.65
CA GLN A 407 13.46 1.78 -0.41
C GLN A 407 12.30 0.81 -0.65
N ARG A 408 12.54 -0.49 -0.43
CA ARG A 408 11.51 -1.53 -0.52
C ARG A 408 11.38 -2.22 0.82
N ASN A 409 10.33 -1.88 1.54
CA ASN A 409 10.02 -2.46 2.83
C ASN A 409 9.27 -3.78 2.65
N PRO A 410 9.46 -4.75 3.57
CA PRO A 410 8.57 -5.91 3.66
C PRO A 410 7.15 -5.45 4.03
N ALA A 411 6.19 -6.36 3.94
CA ALA A 411 4.78 -6.12 4.21
C ALA A 411 4.47 -6.02 5.73
N TRP A 412 5.22 -5.18 6.43
CA TRP A 412 5.31 -5.11 7.88
C TRP A 412 3.97 -4.85 8.58
N LEU A 413 3.01 -4.19 7.93
CA LEU A 413 1.71 -3.88 8.53
C LEU A 413 0.90 -5.13 8.88
N THR A 414 1.08 -6.18 8.08
CA THR A 414 0.29 -7.42 8.15
C THR A 414 1.11 -8.61 8.64
N GLU A 415 2.32 -8.36 9.12
CA GLU A 415 3.18 -9.38 9.71
C GLU A 415 3.37 -9.05 11.18
N LEU A 416 3.25 -10.06 12.04
CA LEU A 416 3.66 -9.88 13.43
C LEU A 416 5.19 -9.79 13.46
N ALA A 417 5.73 -8.74 14.09
CA ALA A 417 7.18 -8.63 14.27
C ALA A 417 7.71 -9.92 14.92
N ALA A 418 8.78 -10.48 14.35
CA ALA A 418 9.44 -11.61 14.96
C ALA A 418 10.09 -11.13 16.26
N GLU A 419 9.71 -11.76 17.38
CA GLU A 419 10.36 -11.57 18.69
C GLU A 419 11.77 -12.16 18.70
#